data_AF-A0A2N5HEW7-F1
#
_entry.id   AF-A0A2N5HEW7-F1
#
_cell.length_a   1.000
_cell.length_b   1.000
_cell.length_c   1.000
_cell.angle_alpha   90.00
_cell.angle_beta   90.00
_cell.angle_gamma   90.00
#
_symmetry.space_group_name_H-M   'P 1'
#
loop_
_entity.id
_entity.type
_entity.pdbx_description
1 polymer ?
#
loop_
_entity_poly.entity_id
_entity_poly.type
_entity_poly.pdbx_seq_one_letter_code
_entity_poly.pdbx_strand_id
1 'polypeptide(L)' 'MKQNKFVDPKVTREEMVKVLVKGLGRSLTDIEAKKLFWLSETFYETRGVILDIFKELVERQED' A
#
# COMPACT_ATOMS: atom_id res chain seq x y z
N MET A 1 -11.11 16.62 -7.85
CA MET A 1 -9.71 16.24 -8.06
C MET A 1 -9.14 15.66 -6.76
N LYS A 2 -9.07 14.33 -6.62
CA LYS A 2 -8.41 13.64 -5.47
C LYS A 2 -6.92 13.31 -5.75
N GLN A 3 -6.30 13.95 -6.75
CA GLN A 3 -5.02 13.54 -7.33
C GLN A 3 -3.77 13.84 -6.47
N ASN A 4 -3.89 14.62 -5.39
CA ASN A 4 -2.72 15.00 -4.57
C ASN A 4 -2.42 14.04 -3.40
N LYS A 5 -3.18 12.95 -3.21
CA LYS A 5 -3.08 12.17 -1.97
C LYS A 5 -1.80 11.36 -1.81
N PHE A 6 -1.00 11.20 -2.87
CA PHE A 6 0.16 10.31 -2.84
C PHE A 6 1.42 10.95 -3.39
N VAL A 7 1.57 12.28 -3.37
CA VAL A 7 2.81 12.96 -3.82
C VAL A 7 4.02 12.49 -2.99
N ASP A 8 3.83 12.16 -1.72
CA ASP A 8 4.87 11.64 -0.84
C ASP A 8 4.93 10.09 -0.89
N PRO A 9 6.05 9.50 -1.36
CA PRO A 9 6.30 8.06 -1.33
C PRO A 9 6.21 7.46 0.08
N LYS A 10 6.67 8.18 1.10
CA LYS A 10 6.70 7.70 2.49
C LYS A 10 5.28 7.51 3.03
N VAL A 11 4.40 8.48 2.81
CA VAL A 11 2.99 8.40 3.23
C VAL A 11 2.31 7.21 2.57
N THR A 12 2.50 7.07 1.25
CA THR A 12 1.89 5.96 0.50
C THR A 12 2.42 4.61 0.98
N ARG A 13 3.72 4.51 1.28
CA ARG A 13 4.33 3.29 1.82
C ARG A 13 3.77 2.91 3.18
N GLU A 14 3.65 3.87 4.10
CA GLU A 14 3.07 3.64 5.43
C GLU A 14 1.62 3.15 5.33
N GLU A 15 0.85 3.71 4.39
CA GLU A 15 -0.52 3.29 4.15
C GLU A 15 -0.60 1.88 3.54
N MET A 16 0.26 1.56 2.57
CA MET A 16 0.36 0.21 2.01
C MET A 16 0.72 -0.83 3.08
N VAL A 17 1.69 -0.53 3.95
CA VAL A 17 2.08 -1.41 5.06
C VAL A 17 0.89 -1.62 6.00
N LYS A 18 0.19 -0.55 6.39
CA LYS A 18 -0.98 -0.64 7.27
C LYS A 18 -2.08 -1.53 6.67
N VAL A 19 -2.40 -1.33 5.40
CA VAL A 19 -3.44 -2.11 4.71
C VAL A 19 -3.04 -3.58 4.63
N LEU A 20 -1.81 -3.88 4.23
CA LEU A 20 -1.36 -5.27 4.09
C LEU A 20 -1.23 -5.99 5.43
N VAL A 21 -0.76 -5.33 6.49
CA VAL A 21 -0.72 -5.93 7.84
C VAL A 21 -2.14 -6.23 8.33
N LYS A 22 -3.11 -5.33 8.08
CA LYS A 22 -4.52 -5.60 8.39
C LYS A 22 -5.02 -6.85 7.65
N GLY A 23 -4.86 -6.88 6.32
CA GLY A 23 -5.36 -7.99 5.49
C GLY A 23 -4.70 -9.33 5.76
N LEU A 24 -3.39 -9.34 6.00
CA LEU A 24 -2.65 -10.59 6.22
C LEU A 24 -2.85 -11.14 7.64
N GLY A 25 -3.35 -10.33 8.59
CA GLY A 25 -3.42 -10.69 10.01
C GLY A 25 -2.05 -10.94 10.65
N ARG A 26 -0.97 -10.48 10.00
CA ARG A 26 0.42 -10.63 10.47
C ARG A 26 1.28 -9.45 10.04
N SER A 27 2.43 -9.31 10.68
CA SER A 27 3.47 -8.38 10.23
C SER A 27 4.06 -8.81 8.89
N LEU A 28 4.58 -7.84 8.14
CA LEU A 28 5.36 -8.09 6.94
C LEU A 28 6.71 -8.71 7.30
N THR A 29 7.17 -9.64 6.48
CA THR A 29 8.56 -10.12 6.51
C THR A 29 9.50 -9.02 5.99
N ASP A 30 10.79 -9.13 6.31
CA ASP A 30 11.81 -8.19 5.85
C ASP A 30 11.86 -8.08 4.32
N ILE A 31 11.64 -9.20 3.62
CA ILE A 31 11.62 -9.23 2.16
C ILE A 31 10.40 -8.47 1.63
N GLU A 32 9.22 -8.70 2.19
CA GLU A 32 8.00 -7.98 1.81
C GLU A 32 8.13 -6.48 2.07
N ALA A 33 8.62 -6.07 3.24
CA ALA A 33 8.84 -4.67 3.59
C ALA A 33 9.86 -4.01 2.62
N LYS A 34 10.94 -4.71 2.29
CA LYS A 34 11.92 -4.23 1.31
C LYS A 34 11.32 -4.08 -0.08
N LYS A 35 10.47 -5.01 -0.54
CA LYS A 35 9.82 -4.89 -1.85
C LYS A 35 8.78 -3.77 -1.88
N LEU A 36 8.04 -3.56 -0.79
CA LEU A 36 7.15 -2.42 -0.63
C LEU A 36 7.88 -1.08 -0.65
N PHE A 37 9.07 -1.00 -0.06
CA PHE A 37 9.93 0.18 -0.18
C PHE A 37 10.23 0.49 -1.65
N TRP A 38 10.67 -0.48 -2.44
CA TRP A 38 10.93 -0.26 -3.87
C TRP A 38 9.65 0.10 -4.64
N LEU A 39 8.52 -0.50 -4.26
CA LEU A 39 7.23 -0.22 -4.88
C LEU A 39 6.74 1.20 -4.62
N SER A 40 7.01 1.78 -3.45
CA SER A 40 6.60 3.15 -3.14
C SER A 40 7.38 4.22 -3.93
N GLU A 41 8.57 3.89 -4.42
CA GLU A 41 9.42 4.80 -5.20
C GLU A 41 9.00 4.93 -6.68
N THR A 42 8.01 4.16 -7.13
CA THR A 42 7.43 4.30 -8.48
C THR A 42 6.63 5.60 -8.63
N PHE A 43 6.16 5.92 -9.85
CA PHE A 43 5.30 7.07 -10.13
C PHE A 43 4.07 7.13 -9.22
N TYR A 44 3.66 8.34 -8.84
CA TYR A 44 2.65 8.53 -7.80
C TYR A 44 1.28 7.96 -8.18
N GLU A 45 0.96 7.97 -9.48
CA GLU A 45 -0.23 7.36 -10.04
C GLU A 45 -0.21 5.83 -9.86
N THR A 46 0.94 5.20 -10.15
CA THR A 46 1.10 3.75 -10.05
C THR A 46 0.96 3.27 -8.59
N ARG A 47 1.65 3.92 -7.64
CA ARG A 47 1.51 3.56 -6.22
C ARG A 47 0.10 3.80 -5.69
N GLY A 48 -0.58 4.85 -6.16
CA GLY A 48 -1.98 5.11 -5.81
C GLY A 48 -2.89 3.97 -6.24
N VAL A 49 -2.80 3.54 -7.50
CA VAL A 49 -3.59 2.41 -8.04
C VAL A 49 -3.33 1.12 -7.26
N ILE A 50 -2.07 0.82 -6.94
CA ILE A 50 -1.72 -0.39 -6.18
C ILE A 50 -2.31 -0.36 -4.77
N LEU A 51 -2.24 0.78 -4.08
CA LEU A 51 -2.83 0.92 -2.75
C LEU A 51 -4.34 0.74 -2.77
N ASP A 52 -5.03 1.27 -3.79
CA ASP A 52 -6.47 1.09 -3.95
C ASP A 52 -6.82 -0.40 -4.16
N ILE A 53 -6.05 -1.13 -4.96
CA ILE A 53 -6.20 -2.59 -5.13
C ILE A 53 -6.03 -3.32 -3.80
N PHE A 54 -5.01 -2.95 -3.00
CA PHE A 54 -4.82 -3.58 -1.69
C PHE A 54 -6.00 -3.33 -0.76
N LYS A 55 -6.55 -2.12 -0.73
CA LYS A 55 -7.73 -1.81 0.10
C LYS A 55 -8.94 -2.65 -0.31
N GLU A 56 -9.21 -2.73 -1.61
CA GLU A 56 -10.32 -3.52 -2.14
C GLU A 56 -10.19 -5.01 -1.77
N LEU A 57 -8.98 -5.57 -1.86
CA LEU A 57 -8.73 -6.97 -1.49
C LEU A 57 -8.93 -7.22 0.01
N VAL A 58 -8.51 -6.29 0.86
CA VAL A 58 -8.66 -6.42 2.32
C VAL A 58 -10.12 -6.29 2.74
N GLU A 59 -10.86 -5.35 2.15
CA GLU A 59 -12.30 -5.17 2.44
C GLU A 59 -13.11 -6.42 2.04
N ARG A 60 -12.76 -7.08 0.91
CA ARG A 60 -13.41 -8.33 0.49
C ARG A 60 -13.19 -9.54 1.40
N GLN A 61 -12.16 -9.51 2.26
CA GLN A 61 -11.95 -10.58 3.24
C GLN A 61 -12.80 -10.41 4.50
N GLU A 62 -13.45 -9.24 4.67
CA GLU A 62 -14.33 -8.95 5.81
C GLU A 62 -15.81 -9.35 5.54
N ASP A 63 -16.13 -9.87 4.35
CA ASP A 63 -17.43 -10.45 3.95
C ASP A 63 -17.47 -11.99 4.10
#